data_AF-A0A2A2QM38-F1
#
_entry.id   AF-A0A2A2QM38-F1
#
_cell.length_a   1.000
_cell.length_b   1.000
_cell.length_c   1.000
_cell.angle_alpha   90.00
_cell.angle_beta   90.00
_cell.angle_gamma   90.00
#
_symmetry.space_group_name_H-M   'P 1'
#
loop_
_entity.id
_entity.type
_entity.pdbx_description
1 polymer ?
#
loop_
_entity_poly.entity_id
_entity_poly.type
_entity_poly.pdbx_seq_one_letter_code
_entity_poly.pdbx_strand_id
1 'polypeptide(L)'
;MKRLLPLFVLALTLSMIIAPFALAADAAKPTPAVPDRSPGAPIAGAISTVTGMAISPLLGTGAYGAYQYFNATTPEQKAALPWFAQWAFFGPALLIVGACAAKDALGASVPPGLKKPFDVLETIENKATGLVAAGAVVPFTMTAVSKLLVGSKTAGVEGAVLESSGMAMLQVGAIDFSSLLNLLTVPFGIAMFAVVWMASHAINVLILLSPWGAIDAALKGMRTGLLGLLALSATINPWLGAALSLLVIIVAWLVAGWAFRLTFFGSVFCWDFLTLRRTRFTPKENGNKLFAGGNFPGVPPRTYGRLAQRPAGGIEFQYRPWLVMAERRALVPVDKSQLAVGKGLFFSSITANDRDTLFLLPPRYHGHEDTVARTYLMGGGVRDAGLRKAWGVMRELFGGSAAKTQVV
;
A
#
# COMPACT_ATOMS: atom_id res chain seq x y z
N MET A 1 4.72 -21.29 9.86
CA MET A 1 4.82 -20.31 8.76
C MET A 1 5.88 -20.66 7.70
N LYS A 2 7.07 -21.17 8.05
CA LYS A 2 8.13 -21.53 7.09
C LYS A 2 7.74 -22.59 6.03
N ARG A 3 6.77 -23.48 6.34
CA ARG A 3 6.33 -24.57 5.44
C ARG A 3 5.30 -24.15 4.38
N LEU A 4 4.58 -23.05 4.58
CA LEU A 4 3.57 -22.55 3.64
C LEU A 4 4.11 -21.49 2.68
N LEU A 5 5.18 -20.80 3.08
CA LEU A 5 5.90 -19.83 2.25
C LEU A 5 6.32 -20.38 0.87
N PRO A 6 6.89 -21.60 0.72
CA PRO A 6 7.26 -22.12 -0.59
C PRO A 6 6.05 -22.40 -1.49
N LEU A 7 4.94 -22.89 -0.93
CA LEU A 7 3.68 -23.08 -1.66
C LEU A 7 3.08 -21.74 -2.12
N PHE A 8 3.21 -20.71 -1.29
CA PHE A 8 2.75 -19.36 -1.63
C PHE A 8 3.60 -18.71 -2.72
N VAL A 9 4.93 -18.83 -2.60
CA VAL A 9 5.87 -18.38 -3.63
C VAL A 9 5.61 -19.16 -4.92
N LEU A 10 5.36 -20.47 -4.85
CA LEU A 10 5.04 -21.30 -6.00
C LEU A 10 3.75 -20.83 -6.70
N ALA A 11 2.65 -20.64 -5.95
CA ALA A 11 1.37 -20.17 -6.50
C ALA A 11 1.50 -18.77 -7.11
N LEU A 12 2.25 -17.87 -6.45
CA LEU A 12 2.55 -16.53 -6.96
C LEU A 12 3.41 -16.61 -8.23
N THR A 13 4.46 -17.44 -8.27
CA THR A 13 5.29 -17.63 -9.46
C THR A 13 4.55 -18.27 -10.62
N LEU A 14 3.68 -19.25 -10.36
CA LEU A 14 2.78 -19.83 -11.36
C LEU A 14 1.83 -18.76 -11.92
N SER A 15 1.30 -17.87 -11.07
CA SER A 15 0.49 -16.75 -11.53
C SER A 15 1.27 -15.75 -12.41
N MET A 16 2.56 -15.53 -12.13
CA MET A 16 3.44 -14.65 -12.93
C MET A 16 3.80 -15.25 -14.30
N ILE A 17 3.88 -16.58 -14.39
CA ILE A 17 4.14 -17.28 -15.65
C ILE A 17 2.85 -17.35 -16.46
N ILE A 18 1.72 -17.69 -15.85
CA ILE A 18 0.45 -17.94 -16.57
C ILE A 18 -0.21 -16.63 -17.04
N ALA A 19 -0.11 -15.52 -16.29
CA ALA A 19 -0.75 -14.25 -16.65
C ALA A 19 -0.38 -13.68 -18.04
N PRO A 20 0.90 -13.61 -18.46
CA PRO A 20 1.25 -13.13 -19.79
C PRO A 20 0.78 -14.09 -20.91
N PHE A 21 0.73 -15.40 -20.67
CA PHE A 21 0.20 -16.36 -21.64
C PHE A 21 -1.33 -16.34 -21.72
N ALA A 22 -2.02 -16.02 -20.62
CA ALA A 22 -3.48 -15.84 -20.59
C ALA A 22 -3.94 -14.55 -21.30
N LEU A 23 -3.10 -13.51 -21.29
CA LEU A 23 -3.33 -12.26 -22.03
C LEU A 23 -2.93 -12.34 -23.51
N ALA A 24 -2.02 -13.25 -23.86
CA ALA A 24 -1.58 -13.52 -25.25
C ALA A 24 -2.40 -14.62 -25.95
N ALA A 25 -3.19 -15.40 -25.21
CA ALA A 25 -4.11 -16.36 -25.79
C ALA A 25 -5.24 -15.61 -26.50
N ASP A 26 -5.46 -15.93 -27.77
CA ASP A 26 -6.60 -15.46 -28.56
C ASP A 26 -7.88 -15.51 -27.72
N ALA A 27 -8.61 -14.39 -27.71
CA ALA A 27 -9.86 -14.23 -26.99
C ALA A 27 -10.93 -15.17 -27.59
N ALA A 28 -10.88 -16.45 -27.20
CA ALA A 28 -12.06 -17.29 -27.22
C ALA A 28 -13.11 -16.54 -26.41
N LYS A 29 -14.17 -16.08 -27.07
CA LYS A 29 -15.31 -15.40 -26.43
C LYS A 29 -15.68 -16.22 -25.20
N PRO A 30 -15.54 -15.70 -23.97
CA PRO A 30 -15.97 -16.43 -22.80
C PRO A 30 -17.46 -16.73 -23.01
N THR A 31 -17.82 -18.01 -22.95
CA THR A 31 -19.22 -18.42 -22.91
C THR A 31 -19.87 -17.61 -21.78
N PRO A 32 -20.95 -16.84 -22.03
CA PRO A 32 -21.55 -16.02 -21.00
C PRO A 32 -21.88 -16.93 -19.82
N ALA A 33 -21.23 -16.69 -18.68
CA ALA A 33 -21.54 -17.41 -17.46
C ALA A 33 -23.04 -17.23 -17.19
N VAL A 34 -23.74 -18.32 -16.88
CA VAL A 34 -25.13 -18.25 -16.44
C VAL A 34 -25.19 -17.27 -15.28
N PRO A 35 -26.04 -16.21 -15.33
CA PRO A 35 -26.08 -15.22 -14.27
C PRO A 35 -26.44 -15.91 -12.95
N ASP A 36 -25.51 -15.93 -12.00
CA ASP A 36 -25.78 -16.44 -10.66
C ASP A 36 -26.78 -15.50 -9.98
N ARG A 37 -28.01 -15.99 -9.79
CA ARG A 37 -29.11 -15.26 -9.15
C ARG A 37 -29.11 -15.42 -7.63
N SER A 38 -28.09 -16.06 -7.05
CA SER A 38 -28.01 -16.23 -5.60
C SER A 38 -27.87 -14.87 -4.89
N PRO A 39 -28.44 -14.72 -3.67
CA PRO A 39 -28.29 -13.50 -2.86
C PRO A 39 -26.82 -13.15 -2.53
N GLY A 40 -25.90 -14.12 -2.65
CA GLY A 40 -24.48 -13.95 -2.37
C GLY A 40 -23.65 -13.40 -3.53
N ALA A 41 -24.12 -13.52 -4.77
CA ALA A 41 -23.39 -13.06 -5.96
C ALA A 41 -23.03 -11.55 -5.93
N PRO A 42 -23.92 -10.64 -5.46
CA PRO A 42 -23.57 -9.23 -5.32
C PRO A 42 -22.48 -8.96 -4.27
N ILE A 43 -22.47 -9.74 -3.17
CA ILE A 43 -21.43 -9.64 -2.13
C ILE A 43 -20.09 -10.09 -2.70
N ALA A 44 -20.08 -11.22 -3.41
CA ALA A 44 -18.90 -11.78 -4.05
C ALA A 44 -18.28 -10.81 -5.08
N GLY A 45 -19.13 -10.17 -5.89
CA GLY A 45 -18.72 -9.12 -6.80
C GLY A 45 -18.09 -7.93 -6.06
N ALA A 46 -18.73 -7.44 -5.00
CA ALA A 46 -18.25 -6.27 -4.27
C ALA A 46 -16.92 -6.49 -3.53
N ILE A 47 -16.72 -7.66 -2.93
CA ILE A 47 -15.43 -8.04 -2.32
C ILE A 47 -14.32 -7.94 -3.39
N SER A 48 -14.60 -8.45 -4.59
CA SER A 48 -13.65 -8.41 -5.71
C SER A 48 -13.40 -7.00 -6.21
N THR A 49 -14.45 -6.20 -6.37
CA THR A 49 -14.36 -4.79 -6.77
C THR A 49 -13.52 -3.96 -5.79
N VAL A 50 -13.83 -4.06 -4.49
CA VAL A 50 -13.10 -3.30 -3.45
C VAL A 50 -11.65 -3.75 -3.36
N THR A 51 -11.37 -5.05 -3.51
CA THR A 51 -10.00 -5.57 -3.54
C THR A 51 -9.22 -5.05 -4.76
N GLY A 52 -9.83 -5.04 -5.95
CA GLY A 52 -9.22 -4.48 -7.16
C GLY A 52 -8.93 -2.98 -7.04
N MET A 53 -9.89 -2.21 -6.49
CA MET A 53 -9.68 -0.79 -6.16
C MET A 53 -8.56 -0.60 -5.15
N ALA A 54 -8.42 -1.46 -4.15
CA ALA A 54 -7.36 -1.35 -3.17
C ALA A 54 -5.97 -1.59 -3.79
N ILE A 55 -5.84 -2.56 -4.70
CA ILE A 55 -4.56 -2.85 -5.37
C ILE A 55 -4.16 -1.70 -6.30
N SER A 56 -5.08 -1.11 -7.07
CA SER A 56 -4.79 0.09 -7.86
C SER A 56 -5.97 1.06 -7.81
N PRO A 57 -5.96 2.05 -6.91
CA PRO A 57 -7.11 2.94 -6.70
C PRO A 57 -7.53 3.70 -7.94
N LEU A 58 -6.61 4.28 -8.70
CA LEU A 58 -6.95 5.03 -9.91
C LEU A 58 -7.46 4.13 -11.04
N LEU A 59 -6.77 3.01 -11.31
CA LEU A 59 -7.18 2.06 -12.33
C LEU A 59 -8.50 1.37 -11.95
N GLY A 60 -8.60 0.85 -10.73
CA GLY A 60 -9.79 0.16 -10.24
C GLY A 60 -11.01 1.06 -10.18
N THR A 61 -10.87 2.30 -9.67
CA THR A 61 -11.97 3.27 -9.65
C THR A 61 -12.34 3.72 -11.06
N GLY A 62 -11.35 4.04 -11.90
CA GLY A 62 -11.58 4.46 -13.28
C GLY A 62 -12.24 3.38 -14.13
N ALA A 63 -11.75 2.14 -14.07
CA ALA A 63 -12.31 1.01 -14.80
C ALA A 63 -13.72 0.65 -14.30
N TYR A 64 -13.96 0.68 -13.00
CA TYR A 64 -15.29 0.46 -12.43
C TYR A 64 -16.28 1.59 -12.79
N GLY A 65 -15.80 2.84 -12.83
CA GLY A 65 -16.57 3.98 -13.31
C GLY A 65 -16.96 3.85 -14.78
N ALA A 66 -15.99 3.49 -15.63
CA ALA A 66 -16.24 3.24 -17.05
C ALA A 66 -17.24 2.10 -17.27
N TYR A 67 -17.10 0.99 -16.51
CA TYR A 67 -18.03 -0.13 -16.56
C TYR A 67 -19.48 0.30 -16.23
N GLN A 68 -19.68 1.08 -15.18
CA GLN A 68 -21.00 1.61 -14.84
C GLN A 68 -21.55 2.56 -15.92
N TYR A 69 -20.70 3.44 -16.46
CA TYR A 69 -21.09 4.39 -17.51
C TYR A 69 -21.56 3.72 -18.80
N PHE A 70 -20.87 2.66 -19.24
CA PHE A 70 -21.23 1.94 -20.46
C PHE A 70 -22.42 0.98 -20.28
N ASN A 71 -22.71 0.53 -19.04
CA ASN A 71 -23.91 -0.26 -18.75
C ASN A 71 -25.17 0.59 -18.57
N ALA A 72 -25.04 1.87 -18.24
CA ALA A 72 -26.15 2.81 -18.23
C ALA A 72 -26.57 3.13 -19.68
N THR A 73 -27.79 2.77 -20.06
CA THR A 73 -28.27 2.91 -21.45
C THR A 73 -29.03 4.21 -21.68
N THR A 74 -29.68 4.76 -20.65
CA THR A 74 -30.45 6.01 -20.78
C THR A 74 -29.68 7.25 -20.27
N PRO A 75 -29.98 8.46 -20.79
CA PRO A 75 -29.41 9.71 -20.29
C PRO A 75 -29.67 9.92 -18.78
N GLU A 76 -30.84 9.54 -18.30
CA GLU A 76 -31.25 9.67 -16.90
C GLU A 76 -30.42 8.73 -16.01
N GLN A 77 -30.19 7.49 -16.46
CA GLN A 77 -29.33 6.55 -15.75
C GLN A 77 -27.89 7.06 -15.66
N LYS A 78 -27.36 7.64 -16.76
CA LYS A 78 -26.01 8.21 -16.78
C LYS A 78 -25.89 9.43 -15.87
N ALA A 79 -26.92 10.27 -15.80
CA ALA A 79 -26.95 11.42 -14.90
C ALA A 79 -27.00 11.02 -13.42
N ALA A 80 -27.63 9.89 -13.09
CA ALA A 80 -27.71 9.35 -11.73
C ALA A 80 -26.42 8.62 -11.27
N LEU A 81 -25.46 8.39 -12.17
CA LEU A 81 -24.21 7.71 -11.82
C LEU A 81 -23.36 8.55 -10.84
N PRO A 82 -22.64 7.89 -9.92
CA PRO A 82 -21.74 8.58 -9.00
C PRO A 82 -20.65 9.34 -9.76
N TRP A 83 -20.08 10.36 -9.11
CA TRP A 83 -19.08 11.26 -9.71
C TRP A 83 -17.90 10.52 -10.37
N PHE A 84 -17.46 9.40 -9.80
CA PHE A 84 -16.34 8.61 -10.33
C PHE A 84 -16.71 7.76 -11.57
N ALA A 85 -18.00 7.61 -11.85
CA ALA A 85 -18.52 6.97 -13.06
C ALA A 85 -18.89 7.99 -14.14
N GLN A 86 -18.60 9.28 -13.95
CA GLN A 86 -18.73 10.31 -14.98
C GLN A 86 -17.49 10.38 -15.87
N TRP A 87 -17.66 10.62 -17.17
CA TRP A 87 -16.55 10.72 -18.15
C TRP A 87 -15.48 11.71 -17.71
N ALA A 88 -15.90 12.82 -17.10
CA ALA A 88 -15.02 13.85 -16.56
C ALA A 88 -14.01 13.34 -15.52
N PHE A 89 -14.31 12.22 -14.84
CA PHE A 89 -13.37 11.57 -13.92
C PHE A 89 -12.68 10.36 -14.57
N PHE A 90 -13.44 9.36 -15.03
CA PHE A 90 -12.82 8.09 -15.42
C PHE A 90 -11.99 8.21 -16.70
N GLY A 91 -12.34 9.12 -17.63
CA GLY A 91 -11.58 9.37 -18.83
C GLY A 91 -10.15 9.83 -18.51
N PRO A 92 -9.97 10.97 -17.81
CA PRO A 92 -8.65 11.42 -17.35
C PRO A 92 -7.93 10.40 -16.47
N ALA A 93 -8.63 9.72 -15.56
CA ALA A 93 -8.04 8.68 -14.71
C ALA A 93 -7.41 7.55 -15.54
N LEU A 94 -8.15 7.01 -16.51
CA LEU A 94 -7.66 5.95 -17.39
C LEU A 94 -6.58 6.43 -18.35
N LEU A 95 -6.61 7.70 -18.78
CA LEU A 95 -5.50 8.30 -19.55
C LEU A 95 -4.21 8.37 -18.73
N ILE A 96 -4.27 8.78 -17.47
CA ILE A 96 -3.09 8.81 -16.57
C ILE A 96 -2.55 7.40 -16.35
N VAL A 97 -3.44 6.43 -16.10
CA VAL A 97 -3.03 5.02 -15.96
C VAL A 97 -2.44 4.48 -17.24
N GLY A 98 -3.04 4.80 -18.40
CA GLY A 98 -2.52 4.43 -19.71
C GLY A 98 -1.14 5.02 -19.99
N ALA A 99 -0.91 6.28 -19.62
CA ALA A 99 0.42 6.89 -19.68
C ALA A 99 1.43 6.19 -18.76
N CYS A 100 1.00 5.77 -17.56
CA CYS A 100 1.82 4.98 -16.65
C CYS A 100 2.14 3.58 -17.19
N ALA A 101 1.18 2.92 -17.84
CA ALA A 101 1.42 1.64 -18.49
C ALA A 101 2.36 1.79 -19.69
N ALA A 102 2.18 2.85 -20.49
CA ALA A 102 3.04 3.15 -21.63
C ALA A 102 4.48 3.42 -21.21
N LYS A 103 4.72 4.23 -20.16
CA LYS A 103 6.10 4.44 -19.66
C LYS A 103 6.74 3.14 -19.16
N ASP A 104 5.96 2.22 -18.59
CA ASP A 104 6.48 0.97 -18.04
C ASP A 104 6.80 -0.03 -19.15
N ALA A 105 5.97 -0.08 -20.20
CA ALA A 105 6.21 -0.87 -21.41
C ALA A 105 7.41 -0.35 -22.22
N LEU A 106 7.49 0.97 -22.41
CA LEU A 106 8.63 1.64 -23.05
C LEU A 106 9.86 1.64 -22.14
N GLY A 107 9.68 1.43 -20.83
CA GLY A 107 10.74 1.46 -19.84
C GLY A 107 11.82 0.41 -20.06
N ALA A 108 11.53 -0.74 -20.70
CA ALA A 108 12.56 -1.73 -21.00
C ALA A 108 13.74 -1.14 -21.82
N SER A 109 13.51 -0.06 -22.58
CA SER A 109 14.53 0.63 -23.39
C SER A 109 15.03 1.97 -22.80
N VAL A 110 14.49 2.43 -21.66
CA VAL A 110 14.83 3.74 -21.06
C VAL A 110 15.83 3.58 -19.89
N PRO A 111 16.88 4.44 -19.81
CA PRO A 111 17.86 4.40 -18.71
C PRO A 111 17.21 4.52 -17.32
N PRO A 112 17.70 3.77 -16.31
CA PRO A 112 17.13 3.75 -14.95
C PRO A 112 16.97 5.13 -14.29
N GLY A 113 17.83 6.10 -14.62
CA GLY A 113 17.80 7.45 -14.03
C GLY A 113 16.58 8.30 -14.41
N LEU A 114 15.96 8.05 -15.56
CA LEU A 114 14.77 8.80 -16.00
C LEU A 114 13.46 8.23 -15.44
N LYS A 115 13.47 6.99 -14.94
CA LYS A 115 12.27 6.32 -14.42
C LYS A 115 11.92 6.77 -13.00
N LYS A 116 12.92 7.08 -12.17
CA LYS A 116 12.72 7.39 -10.76
C LYS A 116 11.81 8.60 -10.48
N PRO A 117 11.89 9.72 -11.23
CA PRO A 117 10.90 10.79 -11.09
C PRO A 117 9.47 10.32 -11.33
N PHE A 118 9.24 9.46 -12.33
CA PHE A 118 7.92 8.90 -12.60
C PHE A 118 7.47 7.91 -11.53
N ASP A 119 8.37 7.15 -10.92
CA ASP A 119 8.04 6.26 -9.80
C ASP A 119 7.68 7.05 -8.53
N VAL A 120 8.30 8.22 -8.31
CA VAL A 120 7.90 9.16 -7.24
C VAL A 120 6.47 9.65 -7.50
N LEU A 121 6.17 10.09 -8.72
CA LEU A 121 4.83 10.55 -9.09
C LEU A 121 3.79 9.44 -8.93
N GLU A 122 4.09 8.21 -9.37
CA GLU A 122 3.21 7.05 -9.21
C GLU A 122 3.00 6.68 -7.74
N THR A 123 4.03 6.82 -6.91
CA THR A 123 3.91 6.60 -5.46
C THR A 123 2.99 7.65 -4.82
N ILE A 124 3.14 8.93 -5.19
CA ILE A 124 2.31 10.02 -4.66
C ILE A 124 0.86 9.89 -5.16
N GLU A 125 0.68 9.63 -6.46
CA GLU A 125 -0.61 9.40 -7.10
C GLU A 125 -1.34 8.29 -6.36
N ASN A 126 -0.74 7.11 -6.25
CA ASN A 126 -1.36 5.94 -5.61
C ASN A 126 -1.76 6.20 -4.16
N LYS A 127 -1.02 7.08 -3.48
CA LYS A 127 -1.34 7.50 -2.13
C LYS A 127 -2.55 8.43 -2.08
N ALA A 128 -2.54 9.47 -2.92
CA ALA A 128 -3.63 10.44 -3.01
C ALA A 128 -4.93 9.76 -3.45
N THR A 129 -4.88 8.95 -4.50
CA THR A 129 -6.05 8.25 -5.05
C THR A 129 -6.52 7.14 -4.12
N GLY A 130 -5.62 6.50 -3.37
CA GLY A 130 -5.99 5.57 -2.29
C GLY A 130 -6.80 6.24 -1.18
N LEU A 131 -6.39 7.43 -0.73
CA LEU A 131 -7.13 8.19 0.28
C LEU A 131 -8.51 8.65 -0.23
N VAL A 132 -8.57 9.12 -1.48
CA VAL A 132 -9.85 9.49 -2.13
C VAL A 132 -10.76 8.27 -2.28
N ALA A 133 -10.22 7.14 -2.74
CA ALA A 133 -11.01 5.92 -2.90
C ALA A 133 -11.55 5.40 -1.56
N ALA A 134 -10.73 5.39 -0.51
CA ALA A 134 -11.14 5.00 0.84
C ALA A 134 -12.26 5.88 1.40
N GLY A 135 -12.19 7.21 1.19
CA GLY A 135 -13.15 8.16 1.75
C GLY A 135 -14.40 8.40 0.89
N ALA A 136 -14.30 8.25 -0.44
CA ALA A 136 -15.31 8.74 -1.38
C ALA A 136 -15.77 7.72 -2.45
N VAL A 137 -15.20 6.51 -2.49
CA VAL A 137 -15.60 5.46 -3.44
C VAL A 137 -16.05 4.19 -2.71
N VAL A 138 -15.21 3.68 -1.80
CA VAL A 138 -15.51 2.47 -1.00
C VAL A 138 -16.83 2.60 -0.23
N PRO A 139 -17.16 3.75 0.42
CA PRO A 139 -18.44 3.90 1.09
C PRO A 139 -19.63 3.78 0.14
N PHE A 140 -19.55 4.30 -1.10
CA PHE A 140 -20.61 4.16 -2.09
C PHE A 140 -20.80 2.70 -2.51
N THR A 141 -19.69 1.99 -2.79
CA THR A 141 -19.74 0.56 -3.14
C THR A 141 -20.33 -0.27 -2.00
N MET A 142 -19.92 -0.05 -0.75
CA MET A 142 -20.45 -0.80 0.40
C MET A 142 -21.90 -0.44 0.75
N THR A 143 -22.32 0.80 0.52
CA THR A 143 -23.72 1.21 0.68
C THR A 143 -24.60 0.54 -0.36
N ALA A 144 -24.15 0.45 -1.62
CA ALA A 144 -24.88 -0.25 -2.67
C ALA A 144 -25.06 -1.74 -2.35
N VAL A 145 -24.02 -2.40 -1.83
CA VAL A 145 -24.10 -3.80 -1.37
C VAL A 145 -25.08 -3.97 -0.21
N SER A 146 -25.02 -3.07 0.77
CA SER A 146 -25.90 -3.13 1.94
C SER A 146 -27.37 -2.97 1.54
N LYS A 147 -27.67 -2.08 0.58
CA LYS A 147 -29.00 -1.93 -0.01
C LYS A 147 -29.46 -3.19 -0.73
N LEU A 148 -28.58 -3.83 -1.52
CA LEU A 148 -28.89 -5.09 -2.20
C LEU A 148 -29.14 -6.24 -1.20
N LEU A 149 -28.44 -6.27 -0.07
CA LEU A 149 -28.62 -7.30 0.97
C LEU A 149 -29.93 -7.16 1.75
N VAL A 150 -30.39 -5.92 1.96
CA VAL A 150 -31.68 -5.66 2.61
C VAL A 150 -32.84 -5.85 1.62
N GLY A 151 -32.70 -5.36 0.38
CA GLY A 151 -33.71 -5.48 -0.68
C GLY A 151 -33.93 -6.91 -1.19
N SER A 152 -32.90 -7.77 -1.15
CA SER A 152 -33.02 -9.19 -1.53
C SER A 152 -33.80 -10.04 -0.52
N LYS A 153 -33.96 -9.59 0.73
CA LYS A 153 -34.85 -10.24 1.71
C LYS A 153 -36.32 -9.92 1.52
N THR A 154 -36.63 -8.84 0.78
CA THR A 154 -38.00 -8.43 0.44
C THR A 154 -38.45 -8.86 -0.97
N ALA A 155 -37.52 -9.33 -1.81
CA ALA A 155 -37.78 -9.68 -3.21
C ALA A 155 -38.15 -11.16 -3.39
N GLY A 156 -39.34 -11.53 -2.90
CA GLY A 156 -40.09 -12.71 -3.38
C GLY A 156 -40.97 -12.40 -4.60
N VAL A 157 -40.83 -11.23 -5.21
CA VAL A 157 -41.65 -10.78 -6.35
C VAL A 157 -40.72 -10.19 -7.41
N GLU A 158 -41.02 -10.55 -8.66
CA GLU A 158 -40.22 -10.37 -9.87
C GLU A 158 -39.70 -8.94 -10.10
N GLY A 159 -38.47 -8.86 -10.65
CA GLY A 159 -38.01 -7.74 -11.47
C GLY A 159 -37.86 -6.37 -10.79
N ALA A 160 -36.95 -6.23 -9.83
CA ALA A 160 -36.58 -4.91 -9.31
C ALA A 160 -35.37 -4.31 -10.04
N VAL A 161 -35.66 -3.38 -10.95
CA VAL A 161 -34.71 -2.36 -11.42
C VAL A 161 -34.23 -1.55 -10.22
N LEU A 162 -32.92 -1.32 -10.13
CA LEU A 162 -32.27 -0.51 -9.11
C LEU A 162 -32.74 0.94 -9.19
N GLU A 163 -33.80 1.29 -8.44
CA GLU A 163 -34.14 2.68 -8.16
C GLU A 163 -33.28 3.20 -7.00
N SER A 164 -32.45 4.20 -7.29
CA SER A 164 -31.76 4.99 -6.27
C SER A 164 -32.43 6.36 -6.11
N SER A 165 -33.49 6.36 -5.30
CA SER A 165 -34.01 7.46 -4.47
C SER A 165 -34.08 8.89 -5.05
N GLY A 166 -35.28 9.25 -5.50
CA GLY A 166 -35.86 10.58 -5.28
C GLY A 166 -36.58 10.62 -3.91
N MET A 167 -36.52 11.78 -3.26
CA MET A 167 -37.12 12.05 -1.94
C MET A 167 -38.65 11.77 -1.91
N ALA A 168 -39.10 10.72 -1.21
CA ALA A 168 -40.35 10.64 -0.42
C ALA A 168 -40.77 9.19 -0.11
N MET A 169 -40.70 8.79 1.16
CA MET A 169 -41.81 8.20 1.95
C MET A 169 -41.25 7.63 3.26
N LEU A 170 -41.69 8.24 4.35
CA LEU A 170 -41.63 7.67 5.69
C LEU A 170 -42.42 6.35 5.71
N GLN A 171 -41.73 5.22 5.81
CA GLN A 171 -42.34 3.98 6.31
C GLN A 171 -42.01 3.84 7.79
N VAL A 172 -42.96 4.26 8.62
CA VAL A 172 -43.00 3.96 10.05
C VAL A 172 -43.40 2.50 10.20
N GLY A 173 -42.53 1.64 10.74
CA GLY A 173 -42.94 0.31 11.23
C GLY A 173 -42.07 -0.90 10.88
N ALA A 174 -40.96 -0.75 10.15
CA ALA A 174 -39.94 -1.80 10.06
C ALA A 174 -38.68 -1.32 10.77
N ILE A 175 -38.09 -2.13 11.66
CA ILE A 175 -36.76 -1.85 12.19
C ILE A 175 -35.80 -1.81 10.99
N ASP A 176 -35.37 -0.62 10.61
CA ASP A 176 -34.46 -0.41 9.48
C ASP A 176 -33.05 -0.88 9.85
N PHE A 177 -32.82 -2.18 9.68
CA PHE A 177 -31.50 -2.78 9.82
C PHE A 177 -30.51 -2.28 8.75
N SER A 178 -30.92 -1.52 7.72
CA SER A 178 -30.00 -0.98 6.71
C SER A 178 -29.04 0.05 7.31
N SER A 179 -29.54 0.86 8.26
CA SER A 179 -28.74 1.84 8.99
C SER A 179 -27.65 1.16 9.85
N LEU A 180 -28.02 0.09 10.55
CA LEU A 180 -27.08 -0.72 11.34
C LEU A 180 -26.12 -1.52 10.45
N LEU A 181 -26.60 -2.09 9.34
CA LEU A 181 -25.78 -2.83 8.40
C LEU A 181 -24.75 -1.91 7.75
N ASN A 182 -25.13 -0.71 7.29
CA ASN A 182 -24.21 0.30 6.78
C ASN A 182 -23.16 0.72 7.81
N LEU A 183 -23.57 0.89 9.08
CA LEU A 183 -22.65 1.21 10.18
C LEU A 183 -21.57 0.13 10.38
N LEU A 184 -21.84 -1.12 10.02
CA LEU A 184 -20.89 -2.24 10.14
C LEU A 184 -20.11 -2.51 8.84
N THR A 185 -20.80 -2.53 7.69
CA THR A 185 -20.21 -2.91 6.39
C THR A 185 -19.29 -1.84 5.83
N VAL A 186 -19.59 -0.55 6.04
CA VAL A 186 -18.76 0.55 5.52
C VAL A 186 -17.40 0.59 6.24
N PRO A 187 -17.30 0.63 7.59
CA PRO A 187 -16.01 0.57 8.26
C PRO A 187 -15.24 -0.73 7.97
N PHE A 188 -15.94 -1.86 7.87
CA PHE A 188 -15.33 -3.13 7.50
C PHE A 188 -14.73 -3.08 6.09
N GLY A 189 -15.46 -2.53 5.12
CA GLY A 189 -14.97 -2.35 3.75
C GLY A 189 -13.78 -1.39 3.67
N ILE A 190 -13.80 -0.30 4.44
CA ILE A 190 -12.66 0.61 4.57
C ILE A 190 -11.45 -0.13 5.18
N ALA A 191 -11.66 -0.96 6.19
CA ALA A 191 -10.58 -1.75 6.80
C ALA A 191 -9.97 -2.77 5.82
N MET A 192 -10.80 -3.52 5.09
CA MET A 192 -10.35 -4.43 4.03
C MET A 192 -9.55 -3.67 2.96
N PHE A 193 -10.11 -2.55 2.47
CA PHE A 193 -9.45 -1.69 1.51
C PHE A 193 -8.11 -1.21 2.04
N ALA A 194 -8.05 -0.66 3.26
CA ALA A 194 -6.84 -0.09 3.83
C ALA A 194 -5.72 -1.12 3.97
N VAL A 195 -6.05 -2.35 4.34
CA VAL A 195 -5.08 -3.45 4.48
C VAL A 195 -4.47 -3.83 3.13
N VAL A 196 -5.32 -4.06 2.12
CA VAL A 196 -4.87 -4.42 0.76
C VAL A 196 -4.13 -3.25 0.10
N TRP A 197 -4.68 -2.04 0.21
CA TRP A 197 -4.07 -0.82 -0.32
C TRP A 197 -2.71 -0.57 0.30
N MET A 198 -2.55 -0.75 1.61
CA MET A 198 -1.25 -0.57 2.27
C MET A 198 -0.21 -1.58 1.79
N ALA A 199 -0.60 -2.84 1.60
CA ALA A 199 0.28 -3.85 1.02
C ALA A 199 0.67 -3.51 -0.43
N SER A 200 -0.28 -3.07 -1.26
CA SER A 200 0.00 -2.67 -2.63
C SER A 200 0.81 -1.37 -2.72
N HIS A 201 0.54 -0.41 -1.85
CA HIS A 201 1.29 0.85 -1.78
C HIS A 201 2.73 0.62 -1.30
N ALA A 202 2.95 -0.37 -0.45
CA ALA A 202 4.30 -0.79 -0.05
C ALA A 202 5.12 -1.28 -1.26
N ILE A 203 4.49 -1.90 -2.26
CA ILE A 203 5.15 -2.29 -3.52
C ILE A 203 5.65 -1.04 -4.28
N ASN A 204 4.85 0.02 -4.37
CA ASN A 204 5.29 1.28 -5.00
C ASN A 204 6.48 1.89 -4.25
N VAL A 205 6.48 1.83 -2.92
CA VAL A 205 7.63 2.27 -2.12
C VAL A 205 8.86 1.40 -2.36
N LEU A 206 8.72 0.07 -2.52
CA LEU A 206 9.84 -0.81 -2.88
C LEU A 206 10.41 -0.46 -4.25
N ILE A 207 9.56 -0.22 -5.25
CA ILE A 207 9.96 0.19 -6.60
C ILE A 207 10.74 1.50 -6.52
N LEU A 208 10.24 2.47 -5.76
CA LEU A 208 10.93 3.75 -5.58
C LEU A 208 12.33 3.56 -4.99
N LEU A 209 12.46 2.72 -3.96
CA LEU A 209 13.72 2.47 -3.27
C LEU A 209 14.67 1.55 -4.04
N SER A 210 14.16 0.76 -4.99
CA SER A 210 14.92 -0.29 -5.67
C SER A 210 15.90 0.28 -6.69
N PRO A 211 17.18 -0.11 -6.67
CA PRO A 211 18.18 0.36 -7.62
C PRO A 211 18.17 -0.43 -8.93
N TRP A 212 17.41 -1.53 -9.02
CA TRP A 212 17.46 -2.46 -10.14
C TRP A 212 16.14 -2.45 -10.91
N GLY A 213 16.20 -2.01 -12.17
CA GLY A 213 15.02 -1.97 -13.04
C GLY A 213 14.34 -3.33 -13.25
N ALA A 214 15.07 -4.44 -13.12
CA ALA A 214 14.49 -5.79 -13.19
C ALA A 214 13.58 -6.11 -11.98
N ILE A 215 13.96 -5.69 -10.77
CA ILE A 215 13.11 -5.85 -9.58
C ILE A 215 11.89 -4.94 -9.71
N ASP A 216 12.06 -3.72 -10.20
CA ASP A 216 10.97 -2.77 -10.43
C ASP A 216 9.94 -3.37 -11.41
N ALA A 217 10.41 -3.92 -12.54
CA ALA A 217 9.56 -4.58 -13.53
C ALA A 217 8.85 -5.82 -12.96
N ALA A 218 9.54 -6.65 -12.17
CA ALA A 218 8.93 -7.82 -11.54
C ALA A 218 7.83 -7.43 -10.53
N LEU A 219 8.08 -6.40 -9.71
CA LEU A 219 7.11 -5.89 -8.73
C LEU A 219 5.88 -5.27 -9.42
N LYS A 220 6.08 -4.46 -10.46
CA LYS A 220 4.98 -3.92 -11.28
C LYS A 220 4.20 -5.02 -11.99
N GLY A 221 4.91 -5.96 -12.62
CA GLY A 221 4.32 -7.10 -13.30
C GLY A 221 3.50 -7.98 -12.37
N MET A 222 3.98 -8.25 -11.16
CA MET A 222 3.23 -8.99 -10.14
C MET A 222 1.93 -8.28 -9.75
N ARG A 223 1.98 -6.97 -9.52
CA ARG A 223 0.80 -6.17 -9.15
C ARG A 223 -0.24 -6.14 -10.26
N THR A 224 0.19 -5.89 -11.50
CA THR A 224 -0.68 -5.87 -12.67
C THR A 224 -1.22 -7.26 -12.99
N GLY A 225 -0.40 -8.30 -12.86
CA GLY A 225 -0.81 -9.69 -13.04
C GLY A 225 -1.87 -10.12 -12.01
N LEU A 226 -1.71 -9.74 -10.74
CA LEU A 226 -2.71 -10.01 -9.71
C LEU A 226 -4.05 -9.31 -10.01
N LEU A 227 -4.01 -8.05 -10.47
CA LEU A 227 -5.22 -7.34 -10.92
C LEU A 227 -5.88 -8.03 -12.11
N GLY A 228 -5.10 -8.45 -13.12
CA GLY A 228 -5.60 -9.19 -14.26
C GLY A 228 -6.25 -10.52 -13.85
N LEU A 229 -5.61 -11.26 -12.94
CA LEU A 229 -6.14 -12.52 -12.43
C LEU A 229 -7.46 -12.32 -11.65
N LEU A 230 -7.55 -11.26 -10.83
CA LEU A 230 -8.78 -10.90 -10.14
C LEU A 230 -9.90 -10.52 -11.12
N ALA A 231 -9.59 -9.73 -12.15
CA ALA A 231 -10.56 -9.36 -13.17
C ALA A 231 -11.07 -10.58 -13.95
N LEU A 232 -10.18 -11.45 -14.41
CA LEU A 232 -10.53 -12.67 -15.15
C LEU A 232 -11.31 -13.67 -14.30
N SER A 233 -10.90 -13.88 -13.04
CA SER A 233 -11.64 -14.78 -12.15
C SER A 233 -13.05 -14.28 -11.86
N ALA A 234 -13.22 -12.96 -11.70
CA ALA A 234 -14.53 -12.35 -11.48
C ALA A 234 -15.47 -12.43 -12.71
N THR A 235 -14.93 -12.43 -13.94
CA THR A 235 -15.76 -12.61 -15.16
C THR A 235 -16.14 -14.07 -15.42
N ILE A 236 -15.32 -15.02 -14.99
CA ILE A 236 -15.64 -16.45 -15.09
C ILE A 236 -16.67 -16.87 -14.05
N ASN A 237 -16.44 -16.51 -12.78
CA ASN A 237 -17.33 -16.85 -11.68
C ASN A 237 -17.16 -15.85 -10.51
N PRO A 238 -18.23 -15.14 -10.09
CA PRO A 238 -18.17 -14.18 -8.98
C PRO A 238 -17.57 -14.76 -7.69
N TRP A 239 -17.85 -16.03 -7.39
CA TRP A 239 -17.33 -16.73 -6.20
C TRP A 239 -15.84 -17.04 -6.30
N LEU A 240 -15.34 -17.32 -7.51
CA LEU A 240 -13.91 -17.52 -7.74
C LEU A 240 -13.14 -16.21 -7.53
N GLY A 241 -13.68 -15.09 -8.05
CA GLY A 241 -13.15 -13.75 -7.80
C GLY A 241 -13.15 -13.41 -6.30
N ALA A 242 -14.24 -13.72 -5.59
CA ALA A 242 -14.35 -13.47 -4.15
C ALA A 242 -13.38 -14.33 -3.33
N ALA A 243 -13.22 -15.61 -3.67
CA ALA A 243 -12.28 -16.51 -3.00
C ALA A 243 -10.83 -16.03 -3.18
N LEU A 244 -10.46 -15.64 -4.41
CA LEU A 244 -9.14 -15.06 -4.69
C LEU A 244 -8.95 -13.74 -3.94
N SER A 245 -9.97 -12.89 -3.90
CA SER A 245 -9.93 -11.62 -3.16
C SER A 245 -9.73 -11.83 -1.67
N LEU A 246 -10.43 -12.81 -1.07
CA LEU A 246 -10.25 -13.16 0.33
C LEU A 246 -8.83 -13.66 0.61
N LEU A 247 -8.26 -14.46 -0.29
CA LEU A 247 -6.87 -14.89 -0.20
C LEU A 247 -5.91 -13.68 -0.22
N VAL A 248 -6.12 -12.73 -1.12
CA VAL A 248 -5.32 -11.49 -1.20
C VAL A 248 -5.45 -10.67 0.09
N ILE A 249 -6.65 -10.52 0.64
CA ILE A 249 -6.90 -9.80 1.89
C ILE A 249 -6.17 -10.46 3.06
N ILE A 250 -6.22 -11.80 3.17
CA ILE A 250 -5.52 -12.54 4.22
C ILE A 250 -4.01 -12.33 4.12
N VAL A 251 -3.44 -12.40 2.91
CA VAL A 251 -2.01 -12.14 2.70
C VAL A 251 -1.64 -10.72 3.09
N ALA A 252 -2.42 -9.75 2.62
CA ALA A 252 -2.23 -8.34 2.93
C ALA A 252 -2.28 -8.08 4.44
N TRP A 253 -3.22 -8.73 5.15
CA TRP A 253 -3.33 -8.67 6.60
C TRP A 253 -2.07 -9.19 7.30
N LEU A 254 -1.55 -10.36 6.89
CA LEU A 254 -0.36 -10.96 7.47
C LEU A 254 0.90 -10.10 7.28
N VAL A 255 0.98 -9.33 6.19
CA VAL A 255 2.11 -8.42 5.92
C VAL A 255 1.85 -6.98 6.36
N ALA A 256 0.66 -6.65 6.87
CA ALA A 256 0.22 -5.27 7.11
C ALA A 256 1.17 -4.50 8.03
N GLY A 257 1.67 -5.12 9.10
CA GLY A 257 2.62 -4.48 10.02
C GLY A 257 3.96 -4.13 9.37
N TRP A 258 4.42 -4.93 8.41
CA TRP A 258 5.61 -4.63 7.62
C TRP A 258 5.33 -3.56 6.57
N ALA A 259 4.22 -3.69 5.85
CA ALA A 259 3.77 -2.75 4.82
C ALA A 259 3.56 -1.34 5.41
N PHE A 260 2.96 -1.24 6.60
CA PHE A 260 2.78 0.02 7.32
C PHE A 260 4.11 0.73 7.59
N ARG A 261 5.08 0.02 8.17
CA ARG A 261 6.39 0.62 8.48
C ARG A 261 7.10 1.07 7.21
N LEU A 262 7.03 0.28 6.14
CA LEU A 262 7.65 0.62 4.87
C LEU A 262 6.96 1.82 4.21
N THR A 263 5.63 1.85 4.16
CA THR A 263 4.87 2.96 3.56
C THR A 263 5.08 4.26 4.32
N PHE A 264 5.10 4.22 5.66
CA PHE A 264 5.41 5.39 6.46
C PHE A 264 6.86 5.85 6.27
N PHE A 265 7.81 4.91 6.25
CA PHE A 265 9.21 5.19 5.95
C PHE A 265 9.39 5.88 4.59
N GLY A 266 8.84 5.29 3.52
CA GLY A 266 8.87 5.87 2.18
C GLY A 266 8.24 7.25 2.13
N SER A 267 7.07 7.42 2.76
CA SER A 267 6.37 8.71 2.81
C SER A 267 7.21 9.81 3.44
N VAL A 268 7.84 9.53 4.57
CA VAL A 268 8.71 10.50 5.25
C VAL A 268 9.93 10.83 4.39
N PHE A 269 10.55 9.82 3.78
CA PHE A 269 11.70 10.01 2.90
C PHE A 269 11.36 10.86 1.67
N CYS A 270 10.29 10.53 0.95
CA CYS A 270 9.79 11.29 -0.19
C CYS A 270 9.49 12.74 0.21
N TRP A 271 8.74 12.93 1.30
CA TRP A 271 8.34 14.25 1.75
C TRP A 271 9.54 15.12 2.12
N ASP A 272 10.49 14.58 2.88
CA ASP A 272 11.67 15.33 3.31
C ASP A 272 12.58 15.69 2.12
N PHE A 273 12.67 14.79 1.14
CA PHE A 273 13.44 15.04 -0.09
C PHE A 273 12.78 16.12 -0.97
N LEU A 274 11.48 15.96 -1.28
CA LEU A 274 10.74 16.87 -2.18
C LEU A 274 10.58 18.27 -1.58
N THR A 275 10.37 18.37 -0.27
CA THR A 275 10.21 19.66 0.40
C THR A 275 11.54 20.29 0.82
N LEU A 276 12.67 19.73 0.37
CA LEU A 276 14.04 20.11 0.71
C LEU A 276 14.21 20.35 2.21
N ARG A 277 13.58 19.49 3.04
CA ARG A 277 13.42 19.75 4.47
C ARG A 277 14.76 19.90 5.21
N ARG A 278 15.85 19.37 4.65
CA ARG A 278 17.22 19.56 5.14
C ARG A 278 17.59 21.03 5.38
N THR A 279 17.04 21.97 4.59
CA THR A 279 17.35 23.41 4.73
C THR A 279 16.54 24.11 5.83
N ARG A 280 15.43 23.50 6.26
CA ARG A 280 14.49 24.06 7.26
C ARG A 280 14.45 23.25 8.55
N PHE A 281 15.23 22.18 8.63
CA PHE A 281 15.29 21.28 9.77
C PHE A 281 16.51 21.60 10.61
N THR A 282 16.32 21.59 11.93
CA THR A 282 17.39 21.69 12.92
C THR A 282 17.21 20.56 13.92
N PRO A 283 18.23 19.72 14.18
CA PRO A 283 18.15 18.72 15.24
C PRO A 283 17.86 19.37 16.59
N LYS A 284 16.94 18.78 17.35
CA LYS A 284 16.65 19.18 18.73
C LYS A 284 17.75 18.68 19.65
N GLU A 285 17.90 19.28 20.83
CA GLU A 285 18.80 18.78 21.88
C GLU A 285 18.42 17.37 22.37
N ASN A 286 17.14 17.02 22.26
CA ASN A 286 16.64 15.69 22.61
C ASN A 286 15.34 15.36 21.85
N GLY A 287 15.02 14.07 21.70
CA GLY A 287 13.75 13.64 21.11
C GLY A 287 13.71 13.74 19.58
N ASN A 288 14.86 13.61 18.91
CA ASN A 288 14.94 13.64 17.45
C ASN A 288 14.25 12.43 16.83
N LYS A 289 13.38 12.67 15.84
CA LYS A 289 12.59 11.61 15.18
C LYS A 289 13.38 10.92 14.09
N LEU A 290 13.43 9.60 14.13
CA LEU A 290 14.20 8.76 13.21
C LEU A 290 13.60 7.35 13.11
N PHE A 291 14.23 6.47 12.34
CA PHE A 291 13.77 5.10 12.12
C PHE A 291 14.73 4.08 12.71
N ALA A 292 14.20 2.98 13.25
CA ALA A 292 15.00 1.82 13.63
C ALA A 292 15.69 1.18 12.40
N GLY A 293 16.97 0.85 12.55
CA GLY A 293 17.75 0.11 11.57
C GLY A 293 17.52 -1.40 11.66
N GLY A 294 18.18 -2.16 10.77
CA GLY A 294 18.04 -3.62 10.71
C GLY A 294 18.67 -4.35 11.90
N ASN A 295 19.68 -3.75 12.53
CA ASN A 295 20.48 -4.38 13.58
C ASN A 295 20.11 -3.86 14.99
N PHE A 296 18.98 -3.15 15.12
CA PHE A 296 18.49 -2.72 16.44
C PHE A 296 17.66 -3.84 17.10
N PRO A 297 18.11 -4.40 18.24
CA PRO A 297 17.46 -5.57 18.82
C PRO A 297 16.08 -5.25 19.39
N GLY A 298 15.16 -6.20 19.24
CA GLY A 298 13.81 -6.13 19.83
C GLY A 298 12.86 -5.10 19.19
N VAL A 299 13.32 -4.29 18.24
CA VAL A 299 12.48 -3.33 17.50
C VAL A 299 12.52 -3.68 16.02
N PRO A 300 11.35 -3.86 15.38
CA PRO A 300 11.33 -4.14 13.97
C PRO A 300 11.96 -3.02 13.12
N PRO A 301 12.61 -3.36 11.99
CA PRO A 301 13.24 -2.37 11.13
C PRO A 301 12.22 -1.37 10.58
N ARG A 302 12.68 -0.13 10.36
CA ARG A 302 11.86 1.01 9.88
C ARG A 302 10.73 1.40 10.82
N THR A 303 10.81 1.00 12.09
CA THR A 303 9.90 1.52 13.11
C THR A 303 10.22 2.99 13.34
N TYR A 304 9.22 3.86 13.18
CA TYR A 304 9.36 5.29 13.42
C TYR A 304 9.25 5.62 14.90
N GLY A 305 10.16 6.44 15.41
CA GLY A 305 10.18 6.81 16.81
C GLY A 305 11.07 8.02 17.06
N ARG A 306 11.38 8.26 18.33
CA ARG A 306 12.26 9.33 18.79
C ARG A 306 13.41 8.76 19.59
N LEU A 307 14.61 9.27 19.33
CA LEU A 307 15.78 9.00 20.14
C LEU A 307 15.78 9.96 21.33
N ALA A 308 15.92 9.45 22.53
CA ALA A 308 15.92 10.23 23.75
C ALA A 308 17.12 9.90 24.64
N GLN A 309 17.77 10.93 25.17
CA GLN A 309 18.76 10.78 26.24
C GLN A 309 18.05 10.55 27.57
N ARG A 310 18.52 9.55 28.33
CA ARG A 310 18.05 9.30 29.69
C ARG A 310 18.80 10.17 30.69
N PRO A 311 18.16 10.57 31.81
CA PRO A 311 18.83 11.25 32.91
C PRO A 311 20.03 10.46 33.46
N ALA A 312 19.94 9.12 33.44
CA ALA A 312 20.99 8.21 33.89
C ALA A 312 22.13 7.97 32.87
N GLY A 313 22.29 8.82 31.85
CA GLY A 313 23.46 8.80 30.96
C GLY A 313 23.37 7.95 29.69
N GLY A 314 22.33 7.12 29.52
CA GLY A 314 22.13 6.29 28.32
C GLY A 314 21.26 6.91 27.22
N ILE A 315 21.08 6.19 26.10
CA ILE A 315 20.13 6.54 25.03
C ILE A 315 19.02 5.49 24.98
N GLU A 316 17.78 5.95 24.78
CA GLU A 316 16.62 5.10 24.56
C GLU A 316 15.89 5.49 23.27
N PHE A 317 15.29 4.50 22.62
CA PHE A 317 14.44 4.66 21.47
C PHE A 317 12.98 4.48 21.90
N GLN A 318 12.18 5.54 21.78
CA GLN A 318 10.77 5.55 22.15
C GLN A 318 9.93 5.53 20.88
N TYR A 319 8.99 4.59 20.77
CA TYR A 319 8.15 4.44 19.58
C TYR A 319 6.74 3.99 19.94
N ARG A 320 5.79 4.29 19.05
CA ARG A 320 4.40 3.80 19.15
C ARG A 320 4.16 2.81 18.01
N PRO A 321 3.88 1.53 18.29
CA PRO A 321 3.44 0.61 17.24
C PRO A 321 2.23 1.21 16.50
N TRP A 322 2.23 1.12 15.17
CA TRP A 322 1.19 1.74 14.33
C TRP A 322 1.00 3.26 14.55
N LEU A 323 1.94 3.94 15.20
CA LEU A 323 1.90 5.35 15.62
C LEU A 323 0.81 5.71 16.65
N VAL A 324 -0.20 4.86 16.84
CA VAL A 324 -1.35 5.12 17.73
C VAL A 324 -1.38 4.23 18.98
N MET A 325 -0.69 3.09 18.99
CA MET A 325 -0.69 2.20 20.15
C MET A 325 0.13 2.78 21.33
N ALA A 326 0.11 2.06 22.46
CA ALA A 326 0.89 2.40 23.65
C ALA A 326 2.37 2.57 23.32
N GLU A 327 2.99 3.61 23.91
CA GLU A 327 4.41 3.88 23.73
C GLU A 327 5.26 2.74 24.30
N ARG A 328 6.21 2.27 23.50
CA ARG A 328 7.23 1.30 23.87
C ARG A 328 8.58 1.99 23.89
N ARG A 329 9.47 1.52 24.76
CA ARG A 329 10.83 2.03 24.90
C ARG A 329 11.81 0.87 24.77
N ALA A 330 12.86 1.08 24.00
CA ALA A 330 13.94 0.12 23.84
C ALA A 330 15.27 0.82 24.11
N LEU A 331 16.11 0.21 24.94
CA LEU A 331 17.41 0.76 25.26
C LEU A 331 18.37 0.54 24.10
N VAL A 332 19.19 1.55 23.80
CA VAL A 332 20.32 1.35 22.89
C VAL A 332 21.33 0.46 23.63
N PRO A 333 21.64 -0.74 23.13
CA PRO A 333 22.43 -1.74 23.86
C PRO A 333 23.94 -1.41 23.88
N VAL A 334 24.33 -0.33 23.23
CA VAL A 334 25.71 0.06 22.99
C VAL A 334 25.99 1.39 23.68
N ASP A 335 27.18 1.51 24.27
CA ASP A 335 27.63 2.75 24.88
C ASP A 335 27.74 3.90 23.87
N LYS A 336 27.48 5.12 24.31
CA LYS A 336 27.53 6.33 23.46
C LYS A 336 28.90 6.51 22.79
N SER A 337 29.97 6.11 23.46
CA SER A 337 31.34 6.19 22.94
C SER A 337 31.56 5.38 21.65
N GLN A 338 30.81 4.29 21.46
CA GLN A 338 30.95 3.40 20.31
C GLN A 338 30.01 3.80 19.15
N LEU A 339 29.05 4.67 19.40
CA LEU A 339 28.15 5.16 18.37
C LEU A 339 28.84 6.15 17.44
N ALA A 340 28.60 6.01 16.15
CA ALA A 340 29.03 6.96 15.12
C ALA A 340 27.85 7.34 14.21
N VAL A 341 27.90 8.54 13.65
CA VAL A 341 26.96 8.99 12.60
C VAL A 341 27.61 8.76 11.24
N GLY A 342 27.08 7.82 10.48
CA GLY A 342 27.48 7.54 9.10
C GLY A 342 26.89 8.57 8.14
N LYS A 343 27.73 9.33 7.46
CA LYS A 343 27.36 10.26 6.39
C LYS A 343 27.23 9.50 5.07
N GLY A 344 25.99 9.22 4.67
CA GLY A 344 25.69 8.58 3.38
C GLY A 344 25.35 9.58 2.28
N LEU A 345 25.40 9.12 1.03
CA LEU A 345 25.11 9.96 -0.16
C LEU A 345 23.66 10.48 -0.18
N PHE A 346 22.70 9.63 0.19
CA PHE A 346 21.26 9.96 0.14
C PHE A 346 20.62 10.14 1.52
N PHE A 347 21.12 9.42 2.52
CA PHE A 347 20.64 9.51 3.89
C PHE A 347 21.72 9.02 4.85
N SER A 348 21.62 9.46 6.09
CA SER A 348 22.62 9.22 7.12
C SER A 348 22.15 8.09 8.04
N SER A 349 23.05 7.45 8.76
CA SER A 349 22.72 6.39 9.71
C SER A 349 23.44 6.56 11.03
N ILE A 350 22.91 5.97 12.11
CA ILE A 350 23.65 5.81 13.36
C ILE A 350 24.07 4.36 13.45
N THR A 351 25.36 4.15 13.66
CA THR A 351 25.99 2.83 13.65
C THR A 351 26.77 2.58 14.92
N ALA A 352 26.69 1.37 15.47
CA ALA A 352 27.54 0.97 16.60
C ALA A 352 28.95 0.53 16.16
N ASN A 353 29.06 -0.01 14.95
CA ASN A 353 30.29 -0.45 14.30
C ASN A 353 30.17 -0.16 12.80
N ASP A 354 31.22 -0.42 12.02
CA ASP A 354 31.18 -0.21 10.57
C ASP A 354 30.10 -0.99 9.80
N ARG A 355 29.42 -1.96 10.43
CA ARG A 355 28.37 -2.78 9.81
C ARG A 355 27.03 -2.74 10.52
N ASP A 356 26.97 -2.19 11.74
CA ASP A 356 25.79 -2.33 12.58
C ASP A 356 24.91 -1.08 12.53
N THR A 357 24.05 -0.99 11.52
CA THR A 357 23.07 0.09 11.38
C THR A 357 21.96 -0.04 12.43
N LEU A 358 22.06 0.76 13.49
CA LEU A 358 21.06 0.82 14.56
C LEU A 358 19.90 1.74 14.22
N PHE A 359 20.17 2.84 13.52
CA PHE A 359 19.14 3.81 13.13
C PHE A 359 19.36 4.36 11.74
N LEU A 360 18.25 4.68 11.07
CA LEU A 360 18.20 5.34 9.79
C LEU A 360 17.69 6.77 9.99
N LEU A 361 18.50 7.75 9.58
CA LEU A 361 18.14 9.15 9.65
C LEU A 361 17.45 9.56 8.35
N PRO A 362 16.23 10.14 8.40
CA PRO A 362 15.56 10.67 7.21
C PRO A 362 16.41 11.71 6.46
N PRO A 363 16.11 12.00 5.17
CA PRO A 363 16.87 12.95 4.35
C PRO A 363 17.02 14.35 4.97
N ARG A 364 16.10 14.75 5.88
CA ARG A 364 16.18 16.01 6.61
C ARG A 364 17.46 16.18 7.45
N TYR A 365 18.12 15.09 7.84
CA TYR A 365 19.34 15.13 8.66
C TYR A 365 20.61 15.25 7.82
N HIS A 366 20.50 15.21 6.48
CA HIS A 366 21.65 15.38 5.61
C HIS A 366 22.26 16.76 5.78
N GLY A 367 23.55 16.83 6.13
CA GLY A 367 24.25 18.07 6.49
C GLY A 367 24.16 18.45 7.97
N HIS A 368 23.46 17.65 8.79
CA HIS A 368 23.30 17.85 10.23
C HIS A 368 23.98 16.75 11.06
N GLU A 369 24.83 15.94 10.45
CA GLU A 369 25.46 14.77 11.08
C GLU A 369 26.30 15.16 12.32
N ASP A 370 27.11 16.21 12.21
CA ASP A 370 27.92 16.72 13.32
C ASP A 370 27.05 17.18 14.49
N THR A 371 25.93 17.85 14.19
CA THR A 371 24.99 18.32 15.20
C THR A 371 24.37 17.13 15.93
N VAL A 372 23.97 16.07 15.21
CA VAL A 372 23.43 14.85 15.81
C VAL A 372 24.46 14.14 16.68
N ALA A 373 25.70 13.99 16.18
CA ALA A 373 26.78 13.34 16.92
C ALA A 373 27.07 14.06 18.25
N ARG A 374 27.17 15.41 18.20
CA ARG A 374 27.38 16.25 19.40
C ARG A 374 26.20 16.17 20.36
N THR A 375 24.97 16.32 19.84
CA THR A 375 23.75 16.32 20.64
C THR A 375 23.65 15.06 21.51
N TYR A 376 23.91 13.90 20.94
CA TYR A 376 23.80 12.61 21.65
C TYR A 376 25.11 12.10 22.25
N LEU A 377 26.17 12.92 22.27
CA LEU A 377 27.48 12.60 22.81
C LEU A 377 28.09 11.32 22.21
N MET A 378 27.96 11.15 20.88
CA MET A 378 28.42 9.98 20.16
C MET A 378 29.95 10.04 19.97
N GLY A 379 30.68 9.18 20.70
CA GLY A 379 32.16 9.22 20.73
C GLY A 379 32.83 8.80 19.42
N GLY A 380 32.14 8.03 18.58
CA GLY A 380 32.62 7.63 17.26
C GLY A 380 32.57 8.75 16.20
N GLY A 381 31.98 9.90 16.54
CA GLY A 381 31.92 11.10 15.69
C GLY A 381 31.13 10.91 14.40
N VAL A 382 31.41 11.74 13.40
CA VAL A 382 30.89 11.59 12.03
C VAL A 382 31.90 10.79 11.22
N ARG A 383 31.42 9.79 10.48
CA ARG A 383 32.24 8.97 9.59
C ARG A 383 31.64 8.93 8.20
N ASP A 384 32.47 8.94 7.17
CA ASP A 384 31.99 8.75 5.81
C ASP A 384 31.47 7.31 5.63
N ALA A 385 30.23 7.19 5.19
CA ALA A 385 29.66 5.92 4.77
C ALA A 385 29.83 5.82 3.24
N GLY A 386 30.96 5.26 2.81
CA GLY A 386 31.38 5.25 1.40
C GLY A 386 30.44 4.55 0.39
N LEU A 387 30.70 4.75 -0.91
CA LEU A 387 29.92 4.23 -2.05
C LEU A 387 29.70 2.70 -2.06
N ARG A 388 30.65 1.90 -1.53
CA ARG A 388 30.45 0.44 -1.34
C ARG A 388 29.56 0.09 -0.13
N LYS A 389 29.43 1.01 0.82
CA LYS A 389 28.57 0.92 2.02
C LYS A 389 27.12 1.30 1.69
N ALA A 390 26.91 2.27 0.78
CA ALA A 390 25.59 2.57 0.21
C ALA A 390 24.95 1.32 -0.46
N TRP A 391 25.78 0.49 -1.10
CA TRP A 391 25.35 -0.81 -1.65
C TRP A 391 24.95 -1.83 -0.58
N GLY A 392 25.68 -1.89 0.54
CA GLY A 392 25.34 -2.73 1.70
C GLY A 392 24.05 -2.31 2.40
N VAL A 393 23.85 -1.00 2.59
CA VAL A 393 22.63 -0.42 3.15
C VAL A 393 21.44 -0.61 2.20
N MET A 394 21.64 -0.54 0.88
CA MET A 394 20.60 -0.95 -0.08
C MET A 394 20.26 -2.44 0.05
N ARG A 395 21.25 -3.33 0.19
CA ARG A 395 21.00 -4.77 0.41
C ARG A 395 20.24 -5.02 1.73
N GLU A 396 20.49 -4.22 2.76
CA GLU A 396 19.76 -4.24 4.03
C GLU A 396 18.35 -3.63 3.90
N LEU A 397 18.16 -2.62 3.05
CA LEU A 397 16.84 -2.07 2.68
C LEU A 397 15.95 -3.12 1.97
N PHE A 398 16.52 -4.11 1.28
CA PHE A 398 15.76 -5.20 0.64
C PHE A 398 15.69 -6.50 1.46
N GLY A 399 15.97 -6.46 2.77
CA GLY A 399 15.70 -7.58 3.68
C GLY A 399 16.76 -8.68 3.71
N GLY A 400 17.96 -8.44 3.16
CA GLY A 400 19.04 -9.43 3.11
C GLY A 400 19.58 -9.90 4.48
N SER A 401 19.21 -9.24 5.59
CA SER A 401 19.59 -9.67 6.95
C SER A 401 18.45 -10.34 7.73
N ALA A 402 17.20 -10.31 7.23
CA ALA A 402 16.09 -11.01 7.89
C ALA A 402 16.16 -12.55 7.73
N ALA A 403 17.08 -13.05 6.89
CA ALA A 403 17.27 -14.48 6.65
C ALA A 403 18.35 -15.14 7.53
N LYS A 404 19.13 -14.38 8.33
CA LYS A 404 20.24 -14.96 9.12
C LYS A 404 20.05 -15.05 10.63
N THR A 405 18.90 -14.66 11.18
CA THR A 405 18.67 -14.71 12.64
C THR A 405 17.37 -15.42 13.03
N GLN A 406 17.06 -16.54 12.36
CA GLN A 406 16.05 -17.52 12.82
C GLN A 406 16.48 -18.98 12.56
N VAL A 407 17.76 -19.26 12.76
CA VAL A 407 18.28 -20.62 12.98
C VAL A 407 19.15 -20.57 14.23
N VAL A 408 18.47 -20.48 15.38
CA VAL A 408 18.74 -21.28 16.58
C VAL A 408 17.38 -21.66 17.12
#